data_AF-A0AAW7LPF5-F1
#
_entry.id   AF-A0AAW7LPF5-F1
#
_cell.length_a   1.000
_cell.length_b   1.000
_cell.length_c   1.000
_cell.angle_alpha   90.00
_cell.angle_beta   90.00
_cell.angle_gamma   90.00
#
_symmetry.space_group_name_H-M   'P 1'
#
loop_
_entity.id
_entity.type
_entity.pdbx_description
1 polymer ?
#
loop_
_entity_poly.entity_id
_entity_poly.type
_entity_poly.pdbx_seq_one_letter_code
_entity_poly.pdbx_strand_id
1 'polypeptide(L)'
;PRQLDAIDRMLATEPANREASKRARLMRQARFPAPKSLDGYDFANVRLPDGYTKEQLTGLDFAAKAQDLVFYGKTGRGKTHLATALGMLAIEQGRSVRFRQTAELVLQPGKAKRDGALDSLLRDLARADLIILDEFGYVPFDIDGARLLYQIIAGSYERRSIIFTTNIEFSKWGTIFADDKLAAAIIDRIVHHGRLIEFTGPSRRVSQALMFGKTDNQ
;
A
#
# COMPACT_ATOMS: atom_id res chain seq x y z
N PRO A 1 17.13 28.28 39.55
CA PRO A 1 17.13 26.81 39.67
C PRO A 1 15.88 26.15 39.04
N ARG A 2 14.67 26.33 39.58
CA ARG A 2 13.45 25.65 39.09
C ARG A 2 13.02 26.00 37.66
N GLN A 3 13.28 27.21 37.19
CA GLN A 3 12.97 27.63 35.80
C GLN A 3 13.93 27.01 34.77
N LEU A 4 15.22 26.84 35.11
CA LEU A 4 16.19 26.16 34.26
C LEU A 4 15.87 24.67 34.14
N ASP A 5 15.51 24.02 35.26
CA ASP A 5 15.06 22.62 35.25
C ASP A 5 13.76 22.41 34.44
N ALA A 6 12.86 23.40 34.46
CA ALA A 6 11.64 23.37 33.66
C ALA A 6 11.92 23.54 32.16
N ILE A 7 12.84 24.44 31.80
CA ILE A 7 13.28 24.65 30.41
C ILE A 7 14.03 23.41 29.89
N ASP A 8 14.93 22.82 30.68
CA ASP A 8 15.64 21.59 30.30
C ASP A 8 14.70 20.41 30.10
N ARG A 9 13.69 20.23 30.97
CA ARG A 9 12.67 19.20 30.75
C ARG A 9 11.84 19.48 29.50
N MET A 10 11.48 20.74 29.25
CA MET A 10 10.70 21.09 28.07
C MET A 10 11.50 20.84 26.78
N LEU A 11 12.77 21.27 26.75
CA LEU A 11 13.71 21.01 25.66
C LEU A 11 13.97 19.50 25.46
N ALA A 12 14.05 18.72 26.54
CA ALA A 12 14.20 17.27 26.45
C ALA A 12 12.95 16.57 25.87
N THR A 13 11.75 17.14 26.08
CA THR A 13 10.49 16.59 25.54
C THR A 13 10.13 17.09 24.14
N GLU A 14 10.71 18.20 23.68
CA GLU A 14 10.38 18.80 22.38
C GLU A 14 10.66 17.86 21.18
N PRO A 15 11.79 17.14 21.10
CA PRO A 15 12.06 16.22 19.99
C PRO A 15 11.02 15.09 19.92
N ALA A 16 10.64 14.54 21.08
CA ALA A 16 9.63 13.48 21.18
C ALA A 16 8.25 13.99 20.75
N ASN A 17 7.86 15.20 21.17
CA ASN A 17 6.60 15.83 20.78
C ASN A 17 6.56 16.14 19.27
N ARG A 18 7.69 16.59 18.70
CA ARG A 18 7.80 16.87 17.26
C ARG A 18 7.67 15.60 16.43
N GLU A 19 8.33 14.52 16.84
CA GLU A 19 8.25 13.22 16.17
C GLU A 19 6.84 12.62 16.27
N ALA A 20 6.22 12.68 17.45
CA ALA A 20 4.83 12.26 17.64
C ALA A 20 3.86 13.05 16.76
N SER A 21 4.02 14.38 16.68
CA SER A 21 3.21 15.24 15.82
C SER A 21 3.42 14.94 14.33
N LYS A 22 4.65 14.66 13.92
CA LYS A 22 4.98 14.24 12.55
C LYS A 22 4.28 12.92 12.23
N ARG A 23 4.42 11.90 13.07
CA ARG A 23 3.77 10.58 12.88
C ARG A 23 2.26 10.69 12.83
N ALA A 24 1.64 11.45 13.72
CA ALA A 24 0.20 11.70 13.72
C ALA A 24 -0.27 12.38 12.42
N ARG A 25 0.52 13.32 11.88
CA ARG A 25 0.23 13.94 10.58
C ARG A 25 0.36 12.94 9.43
N LEU A 26 1.42 12.14 9.39
CA LEU A 26 1.63 11.12 8.36
C LEU A 26 0.51 10.07 8.38
N MET A 27 0.10 9.62 9.57
CA MET A 27 -1.00 8.67 9.75
C MET A 27 -2.32 9.20 9.18
N ARG A 28 -2.66 10.47 9.45
CA ARG A 28 -3.85 11.11 8.87
C ARG A 28 -3.77 11.23 7.34
N GLN A 29 -2.58 11.52 6.81
CA GLN A 29 -2.36 11.66 5.37
C GLN A 29 -2.40 10.32 4.63
N ALA A 30 -2.02 9.22 5.29
CA ALA A 30 -2.01 7.89 4.69
C ALA A 30 -3.39 7.37 4.32
N ARG A 31 -4.44 7.77 5.06
CA ARG A 31 -5.84 7.40 4.80
C ARG A 31 -6.06 5.88 4.72
N PHE A 32 -5.44 5.13 5.63
CA PHE A 32 -5.72 3.69 5.75
C PHE A 32 -7.19 3.45 6.09
N PRO A 33 -7.81 2.38 5.54
CA PRO A 33 -9.21 2.06 5.85
C PRO A 33 -9.38 1.63 7.30
N ALA A 34 -8.41 0.90 7.85
CA ALA A 34 -8.32 0.55 9.26
C ALA A 34 -6.84 0.33 9.63
N PRO A 35 -6.37 0.79 10.79
CA PRO A 35 -5.01 0.52 11.24
C PRO A 35 -4.80 -0.99 11.46
N LYS A 36 -3.63 -1.50 11.04
CA LYS A 36 -3.21 -2.89 11.17
C LYS A 36 -1.73 -2.95 11.54
N SER A 37 -1.39 -3.69 12.59
CA SER A 37 0.01 -3.95 12.98
C SER A 37 0.52 -5.28 12.39
N LEU A 38 1.85 -5.44 12.35
CA LEU A 38 2.50 -6.74 12.16
C LEU A 38 2.52 -7.59 13.44
N ASP A 39 2.17 -7.02 14.60
CA ASP A 39 2.13 -7.75 15.86
C ASP A 39 1.18 -8.95 15.76
N GLY A 40 1.74 -10.14 16.00
CA GLY A 40 0.99 -11.40 15.87
C GLY A 40 0.58 -11.76 14.44
N TYR A 41 1.14 -11.11 13.40
CA TYR A 41 0.86 -11.47 12.03
C TYR A 41 1.53 -12.81 11.66
N ASP A 42 0.70 -13.80 11.33
CA ASP A 42 1.16 -15.09 10.83
C ASP A 42 1.59 -15.03 9.35
N PHE A 43 2.86 -15.37 9.09
CA PHE A 43 3.49 -15.44 7.78
C PHE A 43 3.53 -16.86 7.18
N ALA A 44 3.02 -17.90 7.86
CA ALA A 44 3.06 -19.28 7.37
C ALA A 44 2.40 -19.45 5.99
N ASN A 45 1.43 -18.59 5.71
CA ASN A 45 0.61 -18.56 4.49
C ASN A 45 1.05 -17.45 3.50
N VAL A 46 2.28 -16.95 3.66
CA VAL A 46 2.88 -15.89 2.83
C VAL A 46 4.19 -16.42 2.24
N ARG A 47 4.21 -16.60 0.92
CA ARG A 47 5.41 -17.00 0.19
C ARG A 47 6.12 -15.77 -0.35
N LEU A 48 7.35 -15.58 0.11
CA LEU A 48 8.27 -14.55 -0.35
C LEU A 48 9.05 -15.05 -1.59
N PRO A 49 9.54 -14.15 -2.44
CA PRO A 49 10.39 -14.53 -3.57
C PRO A 49 11.75 -15.02 -3.08
N ASP A 50 12.40 -15.85 -3.89
CA ASP A 50 13.68 -16.46 -3.53
C ASP A 50 14.74 -15.39 -3.20
N GLY A 51 15.47 -15.61 -2.11
CA GLY A 51 16.48 -14.68 -1.61
C GLY A 51 15.93 -13.38 -1.00
N TYR A 52 14.61 -13.27 -0.79
CA TYR A 52 14.00 -12.16 -0.04
C TYR A 52 13.43 -12.64 1.29
N THR A 53 13.96 -12.11 2.39
CA THR A 53 13.60 -12.57 3.73
C THR A 53 12.49 -11.73 4.36
N LYS A 54 11.86 -12.29 5.40
CA LYS A 54 10.87 -11.59 6.20
C LYS A 54 11.47 -10.33 6.83
N GLU A 55 12.71 -10.40 7.29
CA GLU A 55 13.42 -9.30 7.93
C GLU A 55 13.61 -8.14 6.95
N GLN A 56 13.99 -8.44 5.69
CA GLN A 56 14.09 -7.43 4.63
C GLN A 56 12.75 -6.81 4.27
N LEU A 57 11.66 -7.59 4.30
CA LEU A 57 10.31 -7.08 4.08
C LEU A 57 9.89 -6.14 5.23
N THR A 58 10.05 -6.58 6.48
CA THR A 58 9.68 -5.79 7.66
C THR A 58 10.62 -4.61 7.92
N GLY A 59 11.86 -4.68 7.44
CA GLY A 59 12.83 -3.58 7.43
C GLY A 59 12.56 -2.53 6.35
N LEU A 60 11.61 -2.80 5.45
CA LEU A 60 11.23 -1.93 4.33
C LEU A 60 12.37 -1.70 3.32
N ASP A 61 13.23 -2.70 3.12
CA ASP A 61 14.34 -2.66 2.15
C ASP A 61 13.86 -2.31 0.73
N PHE A 62 12.69 -2.81 0.34
CA PHE A 62 12.08 -2.52 -0.95
C PHE A 62 11.84 -1.01 -1.11
N ALA A 63 11.34 -0.35 -0.06
CA ALA A 63 11.08 1.09 -0.04
C ALA A 63 12.36 1.92 -0.06
N ALA A 64 13.47 1.42 0.49
CA ALA A 64 14.77 2.08 0.36
C ALA A 64 15.35 1.97 -1.06
N LYS A 65 15.02 0.89 -1.79
CA LYS A 65 15.52 0.59 -3.13
C LYS A 65 14.56 1.02 -4.25
N ALA A 66 13.45 1.69 -3.93
CA ALA A 66 12.36 2.01 -4.86
C ALA A 66 11.81 0.77 -5.62
N GLN A 67 11.80 -0.39 -4.97
CA GLN A 67 11.25 -1.65 -5.48
C GLN A 67 9.78 -1.79 -5.13
N ASP A 68 8.98 -2.29 -6.07
CA ASP A 68 7.55 -2.49 -5.86
C ASP A 68 7.30 -3.85 -5.20
N LEU A 69 6.14 -3.99 -4.53
CA LEU A 69 5.66 -5.28 -4.06
C LEU A 69 4.30 -5.58 -4.71
N VAL A 70 4.14 -6.81 -5.19
CA VAL A 70 2.85 -7.29 -5.71
C VAL A 70 2.33 -8.41 -4.82
N PHE A 71 1.28 -8.12 -4.08
CA PHE A 71 0.61 -9.07 -3.20
C PHE A 71 -0.47 -9.78 -3.99
N TYR A 72 -0.25 -11.06 -4.26
CA TYR A 72 -1.13 -11.87 -5.07
C TYR A 72 -1.79 -12.99 -4.24
N GLY A 73 -3.07 -13.22 -4.45
CA GLY A 73 -3.79 -14.37 -3.86
C GLY A 73 -5.30 -14.14 -3.77
N LYS A 74 -6.07 -15.19 -3.48
CA LYS A 74 -7.54 -15.07 -3.36
C LYS A 74 -7.95 -14.11 -2.23
N THR A 75 -9.21 -13.68 -2.27
CA THR A 75 -9.80 -12.74 -1.30
C THR A 75 -9.75 -13.28 0.13
N GLY A 76 -9.57 -12.39 1.10
CA GLY A 76 -9.61 -12.75 2.53
C GLY A 76 -8.34 -13.36 3.12
N ARG A 77 -7.23 -13.40 2.38
CA ARG A 77 -5.95 -14.01 2.83
C ARG A 77 -4.96 -13.07 3.51
N GLY A 78 -5.33 -11.82 3.76
CA GLY A 78 -4.47 -10.87 4.50
C GLY A 78 -3.62 -9.92 3.67
N LYS A 79 -3.76 -9.88 2.34
CA LYS A 79 -3.03 -8.95 1.45
C LYS A 79 -3.10 -7.48 1.92
N THR A 80 -4.32 -6.95 2.05
CA THR A 80 -4.57 -5.57 2.52
C THR A 80 -4.08 -5.35 3.95
N HIS A 81 -4.14 -6.38 4.82
CA HIS A 81 -3.60 -6.29 6.18
C HIS A 81 -2.10 -6.09 6.12
N LEU A 82 -1.36 -6.97 5.43
CA LEU A 82 0.09 -6.88 5.34
C LEU A 82 0.52 -5.56 4.71
N ALA A 83 -0.17 -5.11 3.65
CA ALA A 83 0.14 -3.85 2.99
C ALA A 83 -0.03 -2.67 3.95
N THR A 84 -1.15 -2.64 4.67
CA THR A 84 -1.43 -1.61 5.67
C THR A 84 -0.41 -1.63 6.81
N ALA A 85 -0.02 -2.81 7.28
CA ALA A 85 0.95 -2.95 8.37
C ALA A 85 2.36 -2.50 7.96
N LEU A 86 2.80 -2.82 6.74
CA LEU A 86 4.05 -2.26 6.18
C LEU A 86 3.96 -0.74 6.01
N GLY A 87 2.79 -0.23 5.61
CA GLY A 87 2.53 1.20 5.57
C GLY A 87 2.63 1.86 6.96
N MET A 88 2.11 1.22 8.00
CA MET A 88 2.23 1.72 9.38
C MET A 88 3.70 1.74 9.85
N LEU A 89 4.45 0.66 9.58
CA LEU A 89 5.90 0.64 9.84
C LEU A 89 6.64 1.75 9.10
N ALA A 90 6.27 2.03 7.85
CA ALA A 90 6.88 3.12 7.08
C ALA A 90 6.64 4.47 7.75
N ILE A 91 5.44 4.71 8.27
CA ILE A 91 5.10 5.94 9.02
C ILE A 91 5.89 6.03 10.33
N GLU A 92 6.08 4.91 11.04
CA GLU A 92 6.90 4.86 12.25
C GLU A 92 8.37 5.18 11.97
N GLN A 93 8.88 4.80 10.79
CA GLN A 93 10.18 5.21 10.27
C GLN A 93 10.18 6.63 9.67
N GLY A 94 9.09 7.40 9.84
CA GLY A 94 8.99 8.77 9.40
C GLY A 94 8.81 8.98 7.89
N ARG A 95 8.48 7.90 7.15
CA ARG A 95 8.18 7.92 5.71
C ARG A 95 6.72 8.23 5.47
N SER A 96 6.45 8.97 4.41
CA SER A 96 5.10 9.34 3.99
C SER A 96 4.45 8.24 3.16
N VAL A 97 3.21 7.90 3.51
CA VAL A 97 2.46 6.83 2.86
C VAL A 97 1.16 7.37 2.28
N ARG A 98 0.67 6.79 1.19
CA ARG A 98 -0.70 7.00 0.67
C ARG A 98 -1.35 5.67 0.35
N PHE A 99 -2.50 5.39 0.97
CA PHE A 99 -3.34 4.26 0.65
C PHE A 99 -4.49 4.70 -0.26
N ARG A 100 -4.74 3.96 -1.34
CA ARG A 100 -5.87 4.15 -2.24
C ARG A 100 -6.45 2.81 -2.64
N GLN A 101 -7.78 2.71 -2.65
CA GLN A 101 -8.42 1.66 -3.42
C GLN A 101 -8.27 1.99 -4.91
N THR A 102 -7.82 1.02 -5.69
CA THR A 102 -7.58 1.24 -7.13
C THR A 102 -8.87 1.63 -7.84
N ALA A 103 -10.00 1.02 -7.44
CA ALA A 103 -11.33 1.35 -7.95
C ALA A 103 -11.70 2.83 -7.75
N GLU A 104 -11.39 3.42 -6.59
CA GLU A 104 -11.67 4.85 -6.31
C GLU A 104 -10.85 5.80 -7.18
N LEU A 105 -9.69 5.38 -7.67
CA LEU A 105 -8.87 6.19 -8.57
C LEU A 105 -9.42 6.15 -10.00
N VAL A 106 -9.76 4.96 -10.49
CA VAL A 106 -10.15 4.75 -11.89
C VAL A 106 -11.60 5.10 -12.16
N LEU A 107 -12.50 4.89 -11.20
CA LEU A 107 -13.95 5.17 -11.33
C LEU A 107 -14.32 6.64 -11.07
N GLN A 108 -13.35 7.52 -10.78
CA GLN A 108 -13.65 8.94 -10.61
C GLN A 108 -14.27 9.52 -11.90
N PRO A 109 -15.47 10.12 -11.82
CA PRO A 109 -16.16 10.62 -13.00
C PRO A 109 -15.29 11.59 -13.80
N GLY A 110 -15.31 11.50 -15.13
CA GLY A 110 -14.56 12.42 -16.01
C GLY A 110 -14.88 13.92 -15.83
N LYS A 111 -15.88 14.29 -15.03
CA LYS A 111 -16.09 15.68 -14.57
C LYS A 111 -15.07 16.11 -13.51
N ALA A 112 -14.74 15.28 -12.52
CA ALA A 112 -13.73 15.60 -11.51
C ALA A 112 -12.32 15.72 -12.11
N LYS A 113 -12.06 15.03 -13.23
CA LYS A 113 -10.78 15.09 -13.97
C LYS A 113 -10.54 16.46 -14.64
N ARG A 114 -11.57 17.29 -14.86
CA ARG A 114 -11.47 18.58 -15.58
C ARG A 114 -11.15 19.79 -14.71
N ASP A 115 -11.37 19.71 -13.39
CA ASP A 115 -11.30 20.89 -12.49
C ASP A 115 -9.99 20.96 -11.67
N GLY A 116 -8.87 20.47 -12.21
CA GLY A 116 -7.55 20.52 -11.53
C GLY A 116 -7.37 19.57 -10.34
N ALA A 117 -8.41 18.81 -9.98
CA ALA A 117 -8.37 17.81 -8.90
C ALA A 117 -7.41 16.65 -9.23
N LEU A 118 -7.29 16.28 -10.50
CA LEU A 118 -6.40 15.22 -10.97
C LEU A 118 -4.92 15.56 -10.71
N ASP A 119 -4.50 16.76 -11.10
CA ASP A 119 -3.13 17.20 -10.86
C ASP A 119 -2.83 17.31 -9.37
N SER A 120 -3.82 17.72 -8.57
CA SER A 120 -3.70 17.76 -7.11
C SER A 120 -3.48 16.36 -6.53
N LEU A 121 -4.25 15.37 -7.00
CA LEU A 121 -4.10 13.97 -6.62
C LEU A 121 -2.72 13.41 -7.02
N LEU A 122 -2.29 13.63 -8.25
CA LEU A 122 -0.98 13.19 -8.74
C LEU A 122 0.16 13.83 -7.94
N ARG A 123 0.06 15.13 -7.63
CA ARG A 123 1.02 15.82 -6.76
C ARG A 123 1.02 15.28 -5.34
N ASP A 124 -0.13 14.94 -4.77
CA ASP A 124 -0.22 14.34 -3.44
C ASP A 124 0.43 12.95 -3.41
N LEU A 125 0.15 12.10 -4.41
CA LEU A 125 0.76 10.77 -4.54
C LEU A 125 2.27 10.86 -4.79
N ALA A 126 2.72 11.81 -5.61
CA ALA A 126 4.14 12.00 -5.91
C ALA A 126 4.97 12.43 -4.69
N ARG A 127 4.34 13.02 -3.67
CA ARG A 127 4.97 13.41 -2.39
C ARG A 127 5.09 12.23 -1.41
N ALA A 128 4.49 11.09 -1.70
CA ALA A 128 4.60 9.91 -0.86
C ALA A 128 5.92 9.16 -1.13
N ASP A 129 6.50 8.59 -0.09
CA ASP A 129 7.63 7.67 -0.18
C ASP A 129 7.15 6.24 -0.50
N LEU A 130 5.91 5.92 -0.12
CA LEU A 130 5.26 4.64 -0.36
C LEU A 130 3.80 4.85 -0.77
N ILE A 131 3.39 4.24 -1.88
CA ILE A 131 1.99 4.20 -2.32
C ILE A 131 1.46 2.78 -2.15
N ILE A 132 0.23 2.64 -1.69
CA ILE A 132 -0.48 1.35 -1.62
C ILE A 132 -1.72 1.45 -2.51
N LEU A 133 -1.76 0.61 -3.54
CA LEU A 133 -2.88 0.44 -4.45
C LEU A 133 -3.57 -0.89 -4.16
N ASP A 134 -4.65 -0.81 -3.39
CA ASP A 134 -5.42 -1.97 -2.95
C ASP A 134 -6.45 -2.38 -4.02
N GLU A 135 -6.75 -3.67 -4.09
CA GLU A 135 -7.74 -4.27 -5.00
C GLU A 135 -7.48 -3.95 -6.48
N PHE A 136 -6.21 -3.97 -6.87
CA PHE A 136 -5.76 -3.74 -8.23
C PHE A 136 -6.39 -4.76 -9.18
N GLY A 137 -7.17 -4.21 -10.12
CA GLY A 137 -7.82 -4.95 -11.18
C GLY A 137 -9.19 -5.53 -10.84
N TYR A 138 -9.72 -5.26 -9.64
CA TYR A 138 -11.03 -5.77 -9.23
C TYR A 138 -12.18 -5.26 -10.12
N VAL A 139 -12.04 -4.07 -10.70
CA VAL A 139 -12.95 -3.50 -11.70
C VAL A 139 -12.22 -3.30 -13.03
N PRO A 140 -12.89 -3.45 -14.19
CA PRO A 140 -12.32 -3.06 -15.46
C PRO A 140 -11.94 -1.57 -15.48
N PHE A 141 -10.82 -1.24 -16.11
CA PHE A 141 -10.35 0.13 -16.24
C PHE A 141 -10.76 0.70 -17.59
N ASP A 142 -11.46 1.84 -17.57
CA ASP A 142 -11.66 2.63 -18.77
C ASP A 142 -10.34 3.27 -19.23
N ILE A 143 -10.34 3.86 -20.42
CA ILE A 143 -9.13 4.45 -21.02
C ILE A 143 -8.53 5.52 -20.09
N ASP A 144 -9.36 6.36 -19.47
CA ASP A 144 -8.87 7.44 -18.62
C ASP A 144 -8.36 6.92 -17.26
N GLY A 145 -8.96 5.87 -16.72
CA GLY A 145 -8.47 5.17 -15.53
C GLY A 145 -7.13 4.48 -15.79
N ALA A 146 -6.99 3.81 -16.94
CA ALA A 146 -5.73 3.23 -17.39
C ALA A 146 -4.63 4.28 -17.54
N ARG A 147 -4.94 5.44 -18.15
CA ARG A 147 -4.01 6.59 -18.25
C ARG A 147 -3.59 7.13 -16.90
N LEU A 148 -4.52 7.26 -15.95
CA LEU A 148 -4.22 7.71 -14.59
C LEU A 148 -3.28 6.74 -13.88
N LEU A 149 -3.57 5.43 -13.92
CA LEU A 149 -2.69 4.42 -13.33
C LEU A 149 -1.31 4.43 -13.98
N TYR A 150 -1.25 4.57 -15.31
CA TYR A 150 0.01 4.73 -16.03
C TYR A 150 0.82 5.92 -15.49
N GLN A 151 0.20 7.10 -15.33
CA GLN A 151 0.89 8.29 -14.81
C GLN A 151 1.42 8.09 -13.38
N ILE A 152 0.65 7.42 -12.51
CA ILE A 152 1.07 7.12 -11.13
C ILE A 152 2.26 6.16 -11.12
N ILE A 153 2.19 5.09 -11.90
CA ILE A 153 3.20 4.02 -11.95
C ILE A 153 4.48 4.54 -12.62
N ALA A 154 4.35 5.17 -13.80
CA ALA A 154 5.49 5.76 -14.51
C ALA A 154 6.15 6.90 -13.70
N GLY A 155 5.37 7.71 -12.99
CA GLY A 155 5.91 8.76 -12.12
C GLY A 155 6.64 8.23 -10.88
N SER A 156 6.39 6.97 -10.49
CA SER A 156 6.96 6.31 -9.32
C SER A 156 8.11 5.37 -9.64
N TYR A 157 8.17 4.89 -10.87
CA TYR A 157 9.22 4.04 -11.41
C TYR A 157 10.62 4.57 -11.05
N GLU A 158 11.43 3.73 -10.40
CA GLU A 158 12.80 4.02 -9.91
C GLU A 158 12.92 5.21 -8.94
N ARG A 159 11.80 5.72 -8.41
CA ARG A 159 11.77 6.89 -7.50
C ARG A 159 11.11 6.62 -6.16
N ARG A 160 10.09 5.76 -6.14
CA ARG A 160 9.36 5.37 -4.92
C ARG A 160 8.71 4.01 -5.12
N SER A 161 8.40 3.35 -4.02
CA SER A 161 7.77 2.03 -4.06
C SER A 161 6.25 2.11 -4.09
N ILE A 162 5.66 1.15 -4.78
CA ILE A 162 4.23 0.87 -4.78
C ILE A 162 4.00 -0.56 -4.27
N ILE A 163 3.05 -0.71 -3.34
CA ILE A 163 2.50 -2.02 -2.98
C ILE A 163 1.16 -2.17 -3.72
N PHE A 164 1.06 -3.19 -4.55
CA PHE A 164 -0.17 -3.58 -5.23
C PHE A 164 -0.78 -4.76 -4.48
N THR A 165 -2.10 -4.76 -4.26
CA THR A 165 -2.81 -5.98 -3.85
C THR A 165 -3.74 -6.43 -4.97
N THR A 166 -3.70 -7.70 -5.34
CA THR A 166 -4.58 -8.22 -6.39
C THR A 166 -4.98 -9.66 -6.12
N ASN A 167 -6.16 -10.04 -6.60
CA ASN A 167 -6.60 -11.43 -6.71
C ASN A 167 -6.56 -11.95 -8.15
N ILE A 168 -6.04 -11.16 -9.09
CA ILE A 168 -5.97 -11.49 -10.50
C ILE A 168 -4.55 -11.92 -10.87
N GLU A 169 -4.48 -13.06 -11.54
CA GLU A 169 -3.23 -13.60 -12.10
C GLU A 169 -2.61 -12.61 -13.09
N PHE A 170 -1.28 -12.44 -13.05
CA PHE A 170 -0.56 -11.52 -13.95
C PHE A 170 -0.88 -11.74 -15.43
N SER A 171 -1.05 -13.00 -15.86
CA SER A 171 -1.41 -13.34 -17.25
C SER A 171 -2.74 -12.74 -17.70
N LYS A 172 -3.63 -12.39 -16.76
CA LYS A 172 -4.95 -11.81 -17.01
C LYS A 172 -4.97 -10.31 -16.84
N TRP A 173 -3.85 -9.66 -16.50
CA TRP A 173 -3.85 -8.20 -16.33
C TRP A 173 -4.17 -7.46 -17.62
N GLY A 174 -3.78 -8.01 -18.79
CA GLY A 174 -4.13 -7.44 -20.09
C GLY A 174 -5.64 -7.28 -20.29
N THR A 175 -6.47 -8.17 -19.73
CA THR A 175 -7.94 -8.12 -19.90
C THR A 175 -8.63 -7.07 -19.03
N ILE A 176 -7.91 -6.43 -18.12
CA ILE A 176 -8.45 -5.44 -17.17
C ILE A 176 -8.39 -4.04 -17.78
N PHE A 177 -7.41 -3.80 -18.65
CA PHE A 177 -7.19 -2.51 -19.28
C PHE A 177 -7.95 -2.44 -20.62
N ALA A 178 -8.59 -1.31 -20.89
CA ALA A 178 -9.22 -1.06 -22.18
C ALA A 178 -8.23 -0.72 -23.33
N ASP A 179 -6.94 -0.54 -23.03
CA ASP A 179 -5.89 -0.20 -24.00
C ASP A 179 -4.68 -1.13 -23.79
N ASP A 180 -4.46 -2.04 -24.74
CA ASP A 180 -3.40 -3.05 -24.70
C ASP A 180 -1.99 -2.45 -24.63
N LYS A 181 -1.75 -1.29 -25.25
CA LYS A 181 -0.44 -0.63 -25.25
C LYS A 181 -0.14 -0.06 -23.87
N LEU A 182 -1.11 0.61 -23.26
CA LEU A 182 -0.98 1.11 -21.89
C LEU A 182 -0.85 -0.04 -20.88
N ALA A 183 -1.62 -1.12 -21.07
CA ALA A 183 -1.55 -2.32 -20.26
C ALA A 183 -0.13 -2.91 -20.26
N ALA A 184 0.43 -3.16 -21.46
CA ALA A 184 1.76 -3.71 -21.63
C ALA A 184 2.82 -2.81 -20.96
N ALA A 185 2.72 -1.49 -21.14
CA ALA A 185 3.65 -0.54 -20.54
C ALA A 185 3.57 -0.49 -19.00
N ILE A 186 2.38 -0.67 -18.42
CA ILE A 186 2.20 -0.75 -16.96
C ILE A 186 2.78 -2.06 -16.42
N ILE A 187 2.40 -3.18 -17.04
CA ILE A 187 2.81 -4.52 -16.61
C ILE A 187 4.33 -4.65 -16.67
N ASP A 188 4.96 -4.20 -17.77
CA ASP A 188 6.41 -4.22 -17.95
C ASP A 188 7.16 -3.54 -16.79
N ARG A 189 6.74 -2.34 -16.39
CA ARG A 189 7.34 -1.60 -15.27
C ARG A 189 7.18 -2.32 -13.93
N ILE A 190 5.99 -2.86 -13.67
CA ILE A 190 5.70 -3.60 -12.43
C ILE A 190 6.50 -4.89 -12.38
N VAL A 191 6.65 -5.61 -13.49
CA VAL A 191 7.41 -6.87 -13.55
C VAL A 191 8.90 -6.60 -13.42
N HIS A 192 9.42 -5.53 -14.04
CA HIS A 192 10.85 -5.23 -14.01
C HIS A 192 11.39 -4.96 -12.60
N HIS A 193 10.61 -4.25 -11.76
CA HIS A 193 11.08 -3.81 -10.44
C HIS A 193 10.21 -4.29 -9.26
N GLY A 194 9.22 -5.13 -9.53
CA GLY A 194 8.29 -5.68 -8.54
C GLY A 194 8.72 -7.02 -7.99
N ARG A 195 8.50 -7.21 -6.69
CA ARG A 195 8.64 -8.49 -6.00
C ARG A 195 7.27 -9.11 -5.78
N LEU A 196 7.05 -10.30 -6.30
CA LEU A 196 5.82 -11.05 -6.08
C LEU A 196 5.83 -11.69 -4.68
N ILE A 197 4.79 -11.40 -3.90
CA ILE A 197 4.51 -12.07 -2.62
C ILE A 197 3.17 -12.79 -2.75
N GLU A 198 3.19 -14.10 -2.64
CA GLU A 198 2.01 -14.94 -2.82
C GLU A 198 1.36 -15.27 -1.48
N PHE A 199 0.05 -15.11 -1.40
CA PHE A 199 -0.75 -15.42 -0.22
C PHE A 199 -1.49 -16.74 -0.48
N THR A 200 -0.93 -17.80 0.09
CA THR A 200 -1.39 -19.19 -0.03
C THR A 200 -2.03 -19.59 1.29
N GLY A 201 -3.31 -19.97 1.31
CA GLY A 201 -3.98 -20.34 2.57
C GLY A 201 -5.50 -20.15 2.55
N PRO A 202 -6.21 -20.56 3.63
CA PRO A 202 -7.64 -20.35 3.77
C PRO A 202 -7.97 -18.87 3.96
N SER A 203 -9.23 -18.49 3.69
CA SER A 203 -9.71 -17.13 3.91
C SER A 203 -9.86 -16.85 5.40
N ARG A 204 -9.10 -15.88 5.94
CA ARG A 204 -9.23 -15.42 7.34
C ARG A 204 -10.61 -14.85 7.63
N ARG A 205 -11.25 -14.23 6.63
CA ARG A 205 -12.63 -13.70 6.75
C ARG A 205 -13.65 -14.82 6.97
N VAL A 206 -13.44 -16.00 6.37
CA VAL A 206 -14.31 -17.17 6.56
C VAL A 206 -14.06 -17.79 7.93
N SER A 207 -12.80 -17.94 8.34
CA SER A 207 -12.46 -18.44 9.68
C SER A 207 -12.99 -17.57 10.82
N GLN A 208 -13.24 -16.29 10.57
CA GLN A 208 -13.79 -15.33 11.54
C GLN A 208 -15.24 -14.94 11.23
N ALA A 209 -15.90 -15.62 10.30
CA ALA A 209 -17.24 -15.25 9.87
C ALA A 209 -18.27 -15.53 10.96
N LEU A 210 -19.01 -14.49 11.37
CA LEU A 210 -20.14 -14.62 12.30
C LEU A 210 -21.33 -15.38 11.70
N MET A 211 -21.38 -15.50 10.36
CA MET A 211 -22.41 -16.23 9.60
C MET A 211 -22.38 -17.74 9.84
N PHE A 212 -21.18 -18.28 10.07
CA PHE A 212 -20.99 -19.66 10.47
C PHE A 212 -20.69 -19.60 11.96
N GLY A 213 -21.75 -19.56 12.80
CA GLY A 213 -21.62 -19.52 14.24
C GLY A 213 -20.56 -20.53 14.71
N LYS A 214 -19.69 -20.13 15.65
CA LYS A 214 -18.50 -20.87 16.09
C LYS A 214 -18.73 -22.37 15.98
N THR A 215 -18.14 -23.01 14.97
CA THR A 215 -17.93 -24.45 15.02
C THR A 215 -16.84 -24.65 16.07
N ASP A 216 -17.27 -24.64 17.34
CA ASP A 216 -16.54 -25.25 18.43
C ASP A 216 -16.49 -26.75 18.09
N ASN A 217 -15.45 -27.15 17.37
CA ASN A 217 -15.11 -28.56 17.26
C ASN A 217 -14.04 -28.83 18.32
N GLN A 218 -14.48 -29.61 19.31
CA GLN A 218 -13.66 -30.33 20.29
C GLN A 218 -12.55 -31.13 19.63
#